data_AF-K1Z9I5-F1
#
_entry.id   AF-K1Z9I5-F1
#
_cell.length_a   1.000
_cell.length_b   1.000
_cell.length_c   1.000
_cell.angle_alpha   90.00
_cell.angle_beta   90.00
_cell.angle_gamma   90.00
#
_symmetry.space_group_name_H-M   'P 1'
#
loop_
_entity.id
_entity.type
_entity.pdbx_description
1 polymer ?
#
loop_
_entity_poly.entity_id
_entity_poly.type
_entity_poly.pdbx_seq_one_letter_code
_entity_poly.pdbx_strand_id
1 'polypeptide(L)'
;MQAEIRAGLWEKGVLSGAFGGEKMAFAGLSLDQGRIDFAGSRQEQNIGIGVSGDLGELKVKASATYRENWMGEITGLQLNTRSYGSWRQQRDAPFTVLSDGVALDTICATDGEGSICAGGEMEMAEPLRWKVRGSLASVPLAWLNRLKLLKLPVSGVIHADIGADGDSRTIASATVEASLPEAEIELEVEDDEFSSIHWSDTLLSLRLADAQLNGEFSTRMKNGSQVRATAAIPGMGDFARPANSLPLTGRLDLNNFDIAVLSAVTGYGVEPTGRVNSSLVLGGTLGEPHISGDGRIEGGGIALPYQGITLENVSTSIVAGEDGAKIVCRATSGPGELNAEGTIRYGHAGVEGELKVRGKNFLLVNLPEYTLRVTPDVLFRF
;
A
#
# COMPACT_ATOMS: atom_id res chain seq x y z
N MET A 1 16.99 -27.00 22.25
CA MET A 1 16.44 -27.98 21.29
C MET A 1 16.46 -29.36 21.93
N GLN A 2 15.40 -30.13 21.77
CA GLN A 2 15.26 -31.51 22.20
C GLN A 2 14.73 -32.34 21.03
N ALA A 3 15.24 -33.56 20.86
CA ALA A 3 14.85 -34.45 19.77
C ALA A 3 14.65 -35.87 20.32
N GLU A 4 13.54 -36.51 19.96
CA GLU A 4 13.28 -37.91 20.26
C GLU A 4 12.88 -38.62 18.97
N ILE A 5 13.58 -39.70 18.61
CA ILE A 5 13.30 -40.49 17.42
C ILE A 5 13.15 -41.95 17.84
N ARG A 6 12.07 -42.60 17.40
CA ARG A 6 11.81 -44.03 17.60
C ARG A 6 11.62 -44.68 16.23
N ALA A 7 12.46 -45.66 15.92
CA ALA A 7 12.41 -46.37 14.64
C ALA A 7 12.27 -47.88 14.85
N GLY A 8 11.21 -48.49 14.30
CA GLY A 8 11.10 -49.94 14.15
C GLY A 8 11.84 -50.42 12.89
N LEU A 9 12.71 -51.42 13.02
CA LEU A 9 13.66 -51.86 11.97
C LEU A 9 13.10 -52.87 10.94
N TRP A 10 11.78 -52.99 10.76
CA TRP A 10 11.14 -53.96 9.84
C TRP A 10 10.34 -53.26 8.72
N GLU A 11 9.92 -53.99 7.66
CA GLU A 11 9.17 -53.43 6.51
C GLU A 11 7.86 -52.72 6.91
N LYS A 12 7.20 -53.18 7.98
CA LYS A 12 6.04 -52.52 8.60
C LYS A 12 6.43 -51.62 9.80
N GLY A 13 7.69 -51.19 9.82
CA GLY A 13 8.28 -50.45 10.92
C GLY A 13 7.62 -49.09 11.05
N VAL A 14 7.12 -48.79 12.24
CA VAL A 14 6.65 -47.44 12.56
C VAL A 14 7.91 -46.60 12.83
N LEU A 15 8.10 -45.59 12.00
CA LEU A 15 9.01 -44.48 12.21
C LEU A 15 8.21 -43.34 12.82
N SER A 16 8.53 -42.97 14.06
CA SER A 16 7.96 -41.79 14.69
C SER A 16 9.03 -40.97 15.39
N GLY A 17 8.79 -39.67 15.52
CA GLY A 17 9.69 -38.80 16.25
C GLY A 17 9.10 -37.42 16.45
N ALA A 18 9.78 -36.67 17.30
CA ALA A 18 9.44 -35.31 17.61
C ALA A 18 10.72 -34.48 17.73
N PHE A 19 10.73 -33.32 17.11
CA PHE A 19 11.76 -32.30 17.26
C PHE A 19 11.13 -31.06 17.85
N GLY A 20 11.70 -30.55 18.95
CA GLY A 20 11.21 -29.39 19.66
C GLY A 20 12.31 -28.37 19.96
N GLY A 21 11.96 -27.10 19.91
CA GLY A 21 12.84 -26.00 20.29
C GLY A 21 12.07 -24.85 20.89
N GLU A 22 12.78 -24.00 21.62
CA GLU A 22 12.28 -22.78 22.23
C GLU A 22 13.20 -21.63 21.82
N LYS A 23 12.66 -20.40 21.76
CA LYS A 23 13.39 -19.16 21.43
C LYS A 23 14.21 -19.30 20.14
N MET A 24 13.52 -19.65 19.06
CA MET A 24 14.13 -19.87 17.74
C MET A 24 13.92 -18.65 16.84
N ALA A 25 14.78 -18.51 15.83
CA ALA A 25 14.59 -17.53 14.77
C ALA A 25 14.50 -18.25 13.42
N PHE A 26 13.46 -17.99 12.64
CA PHE A 26 13.27 -18.58 11.31
C PHE A 26 12.86 -17.51 10.31
N ALA A 27 13.66 -17.31 9.25
CA ALA A 27 13.41 -16.29 8.22
C ALA A 27 13.12 -14.87 8.78
N GLY A 28 13.80 -14.50 9.87
CA GLY A 28 13.60 -13.20 10.56
C GLY A 28 12.43 -13.16 11.56
N LEU A 29 11.64 -14.24 11.68
CA LEU A 29 10.58 -14.36 12.68
C LEU A 29 11.11 -14.94 13.99
N SER A 30 10.78 -14.28 15.11
CA SER A 30 11.05 -14.79 16.46
C SER A 30 9.95 -15.75 16.88
N LEU A 31 10.35 -16.95 17.29
CA LEU A 31 9.48 -18.05 17.69
C LEU A 31 9.74 -18.41 19.16
N ASP A 32 8.69 -18.40 19.97
CA ASP A 32 8.76 -18.80 21.37
C ASP A 32 8.98 -20.31 21.48
N GLN A 33 8.23 -21.08 20.69
CA GLN A 33 8.32 -22.52 20.62
C GLN A 33 8.05 -23.02 19.20
N GLY A 34 8.68 -24.12 18.84
CA GLY A 34 8.36 -24.85 17.62
C GLY A 34 8.55 -26.34 17.83
N ARG A 35 7.65 -27.11 17.24
CA ARG A 35 7.61 -28.56 17.35
C ARG A 35 7.22 -29.16 16.01
N ILE A 36 7.92 -30.22 15.63
CA ILE A 36 7.61 -31.05 14.46
C ILE A 36 7.46 -32.47 14.98
N ASP A 37 6.29 -33.05 14.80
CA ASP A 37 5.98 -34.44 15.08
C ASP A 37 5.80 -35.18 13.75
N PHE A 38 6.31 -36.41 13.66
CA PHE A 38 6.08 -37.27 12.50
C PHE A 38 5.84 -38.70 12.96
N ALA A 39 4.95 -39.40 12.26
CA ALA A 39 4.63 -40.79 12.53
C ALA A 39 4.12 -41.50 11.27
N GLY A 40 4.64 -42.70 10.99
CA GLY A 40 4.20 -43.53 9.87
C GLY A 40 5.23 -44.58 9.48
N SER A 41 5.15 -45.11 8.27
CA SER A 41 6.18 -45.99 7.70
C SER A 41 7.22 -45.18 6.94
N ARG A 42 8.32 -45.80 6.48
CA ARG A 42 9.29 -45.08 5.62
C ARG A 42 8.65 -44.54 4.31
N GLN A 43 7.58 -45.17 3.84
CA GLN A 43 6.88 -44.81 2.61
C GLN A 43 5.67 -43.92 2.84
N GLU A 44 5.14 -43.82 4.06
CA GLU A 44 3.96 -43.04 4.40
C GLU A 44 4.19 -42.30 5.72
N GLN A 45 4.08 -40.99 5.75
CA GLN A 45 4.36 -40.16 6.91
C GLN A 45 3.19 -39.22 7.16
N ASN A 46 2.72 -39.16 8.41
CA ASN A 46 1.89 -38.08 8.90
C ASN A 46 2.76 -37.11 9.67
N ILE A 47 2.69 -35.84 9.31
CA ILE A 47 3.54 -34.77 9.83
C ILE A 47 2.64 -33.74 10.50
N GLY A 48 2.98 -33.37 11.73
CA GLY A 48 2.38 -32.27 12.47
C GLY A 48 3.44 -31.21 12.76
N ILE A 49 3.16 -29.96 12.44
CA ILE A 49 4.02 -28.83 12.75
C ILE A 49 3.22 -27.89 13.65
N GLY A 50 3.80 -27.50 14.77
CA GLY A 50 3.24 -26.51 15.69
C GLY A 50 4.29 -25.44 15.99
N VAL A 51 3.94 -24.18 15.79
CA VAL A 51 4.83 -23.03 16.03
C VAL A 51 4.07 -21.98 16.81
N SER A 52 4.71 -21.37 17.81
CA SER A 52 4.17 -20.22 18.55
C SER A 52 5.20 -19.10 18.63
N GLY A 53 4.72 -17.86 18.69
CA GLY A 53 5.55 -16.68 18.86
C GLY A 53 4.72 -15.40 19.03
N ASP A 54 5.35 -14.27 18.75
CA ASP A 54 4.75 -12.94 18.93
C ASP A 54 3.48 -12.73 18.09
N LEU A 55 3.47 -13.28 16.86
CA LEU A 55 2.36 -13.14 15.93
C LEU A 55 1.17 -14.06 16.24
N GLY A 56 1.40 -15.15 16.99
CA GLY A 56 0.36 -16.12 17.33
C GLY A 56 0.85 -17.57 17.27
N GLU A 57 -0.09 -18.49 17.03
CA GLU A 57 0.16 -19.94 16.91
C GLU A 57 -0.20 -20.43 15.50
N LEU A 58 0.70 -21.17 14.88
CA LEU A 58 0.49 -21.88 13.62
C LEU A 58 0.52 -23.39 13.86
N LYS A 59 -0.50 -24.09 13.38
CA LYS A 59 -0.56 -25.55 13.36
C LYS A 59 -0.77 -26.01 11.92
N VAL A 60 0.07 -26.93 11.46
CA VAL A 60 -0.02 -27.54 10.13
C VAL A 60 -0.02 -29.05 10.27
N LYS A 61 -0.87 -29.73 9.51
CA LYS A 61 -0.91 -31.18 9.36
C LYS A 61 -0.74 -31.53 7.89
N ALA A 62 0.06 -32.55 7.62
CA ALA A 62 0.29 -33.05 6.28
C ALA A 62 0.40 -34.57 6.30
N SER A 63 -0.05 -35.20 5.23
CA SER A 63 0.20 -36.60 4.91
C SER A 63 1.10 -36.66 3.68
N ALA A 64 2.12 -37.51 3.69
CA ALA A 64 3.09 -37.63 2.61
C ALA A 64 3.40 -39.09 2.33
N THR A 65 3.50 -39.44 1.06
CA THR A 65 3.87 -40.77 0.57
C THR A 65 5.12 -40.67 -0.28
N TYR A 66 6.11 -41.51 -0.01
CA TYR A 66 7.33 -41.63 -0.80
C TYR A 66 7.21 -42.79 -1.80
N ARG A 67 7.36 -42.47 -3.09
CA ARG A 67 7.57 -43.46 -4.16
C ARG A 67 8.94 -43.23 -4.80
N GLU A 68 8.99 -42.55 -5.93
CA GLU A 68 10.23 -42.04 -6.54
C GLU A 68 10.58 -40.65 -5.97
N ASN A 69 9.55 -39.95 -5.50
CA ASN A 69 9.55 -38.60 -4.95
C ASN A 69 8.45 -38.53 -3.87
N TRP A 70 8.51 -37.52 -3.01
CA TRP A 70 7.48 -37.31 -1.98
C TRP A 70 6.28 -36.62 -2.61
N MET A 71 5.10 -37.23 -2.48
CA MET A 71 3.82 -36.64 -2.87
C MET A 71 2.91 -36.68 -1.65
N GLY A 72 2.19 -35.60 -1.40
CA GLY A 72 1.37 -35.49 -0.21
C GLY A 72 0.32 -34.41 -0.33
N GLU A 73 -0.34 -34.16 0.80
CA GLU A 73 -1.34 -33.14 0.93
C GLU A 73 -1.27 -32.52 2.32
N ILE A 74 -1.37 -31.19 2.36
CA ILE A 74 -1.59 -30.47 3.61
C ILE A 74 -3.06 -30.67 3.93
N THR A 75 -3.36 -31.35 5.04
CA THR A 75 -4.72 -31.75 5.44
C THR A 75 -5.32 -30.83 6.49
N GLY A 76 -4.53 -29.86 6.97
CA GLY A 76 -5.04 -28.84 7.86
C GLY A 76 -4.00 -27.78 8.20
N LEU A 77 -4.39 -26.53 8.06
CA LEU A 77 -3.66 -25.36 8.52
C LEU A 77 -4.59 -24.57 9.43
N GLN A 78 -4.10 -24.24 10.61
CA GLN A 78 -4.76 -23.32 11.53
C GLN A 78 -3.75 -22.30 12.03
N LEU A 79 -4.02 -21.03 11.74
CA LEU A 79 -3.24 -19.90 12.23
C LEU A 79 -4.13 -19.07 13.15
N ASN A 80 -3.85 -19.11 14.45
CA ASN A 80 -4.50 -18.27 15.45
C ASN A 80 -3.60 -17.09 15.72
N THR A 81 -3.95 -15.93 15.21
CA THR A 81 -3.17 -14.70 15.42
C THR A 81 -3.73 -13.92 16.61
N ARG A 82 -2.88 -13.13 17.28
CA ARG A 82 -3.34 -12.27 18.39
C ARG A 82 -4.23 -11.12 17.92
N SER A 83 -4.04 -10.65 16.67
CA SER A 83 -4.65 -9.41 16.19
C SER A 83 -5.43 -9.55 14.87
N TYR A 84 -5.33 -10.67 14.16
CA TYR A 84 -5.89 -10.86 12.80
C TYR A 84 -6.85 -12.05 12.72
N GLY A 85 -7.40 -12.50 13.85
CA GLY A 85 -8.35 -13.60 13.90
C GLY A 85 -7.72 -14.99 13.77
N SER A 86 -8.58 -15.98 13.54
CA SER A 86 -8.23 -17.39 13.44
C SER A 86 -8.50 -17.93 12.04
N TRP A 87 -7.43 -18.19 11.30
CA TRP A 87 -7.46 -18.66 9.93
C TRP A 87 -7.43 -20.18 9.87
N ARG A 88 -8.34 -20.78 9.11
CA ARG A 88 -8.40 -22.22 8.92
C ARG A 88 -8.43 -22.59 7.44
N GLN A 89 -7.70 -23.64 7.11
CA GLN A 89 -7.70 -24.21 5.77
C GLN A 89 -9.10 -24.63 5.34
N GLN A 90 -9.45 -24.35 4.08
CA GLN A 90 -10.76 -24.71 3.53
C GLN A 90 -10.80 -26.14 2.96
N ARG A 91 -9.73 -26.56 2.27
CA ARG A 91 -9.63 -27.87 1.60
C ARG A 91 -8.19 -28.35 1.60
N ASP A 92 -7.99 -29.66 1.53
CA ASP A 92 -6.68 -30.29 1.43
C ASP A 92 -5.90 -29.77 0.22
N ALA A 93 -4.61 -29.53 0.39
CA ALA A 93 -3.76 -28.89 -0.61
C ALA A 93 -2.60 -29.82 -1.00
N PRO A 94 -2.62 -30.41 -2.20
CA PRO A 94 -1.55 -31.28 -2.67
C PRO A 94 -0.19 -30.60 -2.73
N PHE A 95 0.88 -31.35 -2.48
CA PHE A 95 2.25 -30.91 -2.70
C PHE A 95 3.11 -32.05 -3.22
N THR A 96 4.19 -31.69 -3.89
CA THR A 96 5.23 -32.62 -4.35
C THR A 96 6.60 -32.08 -3.97
N VAL A 97 7.47 -32.94 -3.46
CA VAL A 97 8.88 -32.63 -3.22
C VAL A 97 9.72 -33.59 -4.07
N LEU A 98 10.40 -32.99 -5.04
CA LEU A 98 11.36 -33.61 -5.94
C LEU A 98 12.77 -33.48 -5.36
N SER A 99 13.77 -34.10 -6.00
CA SER A 99 15.18 -33.95 -5.60
C SER A 99 15.71 -32.53 -5.79
N ASP A 100 15.14 -31.80 -6.74
CA ASP A 100 15.58 -30.50 -7.24
C ASP A 100 14.45 -29.47 -7.26
N GLY A 101 13.34 -29.74 -6.56
CA GLY A 101 12.23 -28.79 -6.55
C GLY A 101 11.10 -29.15 -5.61
N VAL A 102 10.23 -28.17 -5.39
CA VAL A 102 9.02 -28.28 -4.57
C VAL A 102 7.87 -27.63 -5.32
N ALA A 103 6.71 -28.26 -5.32
CA ALA A 103 5.47 -27.71 -5.84
C ALA A 103 4.37 -27.84 -4.78
N LEU A 104 3.59 -26.77 -4.59
CA LEU A 104 2.45 -26.70 -3.70
C LEU A 104 1.26 -26.19 -4.50
N ASP A 105 0.20 -27.00 -4.57
CA ASP A 105 -1.08 -26.56 -5.07
C ASP A 105 -1.69 -25.50 -4.15
N THR A 106 -2.64 -24.74 -4.68
CA THR A 106 -3.22 -23.62 -3.95
C THR A 106 -3.84 -24.06 -2.63
N ILE A 107 -3.24 -23.62 -1.52
CA ILE A 107 -3.79 -23.72 -0.17
C ILE A 107 -4.55 -22.44 0.14
N CYS A 108 -5.80 -22.57 0.58
CA CYS A 108 -6.65 -21.45 0.97
C CYS A 108 -7.00 -21.53 2.45
N ALA A 109 -6.83 -20.43 3.18
CA ALA A 109 -7.26 -20.26 4.56
C ALA A 109 -8.31 -19.16 4.67
N THR A 110 -9.23 -19.27 5.63
CA THR A 110 -10.30 -18.30 5.90
C THR A 110 -10.49 -18.06 7.39
N ASP A 111 -10.85 -16.84 7.77
CA ASP A 111 -11.32 -16.49 9.12
C ASP A 111 -12.85 -16.50 9.27
N GLY A 112 -13.57 -16.85 8.20
CA GLY A 112 -15.03 -16.80 8.11
C GLY A 112 -15.57 -15.58 7.35
N GLU A 113 -14.78 -14.52 7.21
CA GLU A 113 -15.14 -13.30 6.45
C GLU A 113 -14.37 -13.23 5.13
N GLY A 114 -13.04 -13.37 5.19
CA GLY A 114 -12.15 -13.33 4.06
C GLY A 114 -11.45 -14.66 3.78
N SER A 115 -10.84 -14.79 2.61
CA SER A 115 -9.94 -15.90 2.28
C SER A 115 -8.62 -15.40 1.70
N ILE A 116 -7.56 -16.14 2.04
CA ILE A 116 -6.21 -15.94 1.53
C ILE A 116 -5.76 -17.26 0.95
N CYS A 117 -5.39 -17.24 -0.32
CA CYS A 117 -4.91 -18.40 -1.04
C CYS A 117 -3.48 -18.16 -1.51
N ALA A 118 -2.64 -19.19 -1.44
CA ALA A 118 -1.27 -19.16 -1.94
C ALA A 118 -0.88 -20.52 -2.51
N GLY A 119 -0.03 -20.52 -3.51
CA GLY A 119 0.57 -21.73 -4.07
C GLY A 119 1.77 -21.35 -4.92
N GLY A 120 2.53 -22.34 -5.34
CA GLY A 120 3.72 -22.06 -6.14
C GLY A 120 4.62 -23.27 -6.30
N GLU A 121 5.67 -23.04 -7.05
CA GLU A 121 6.70 -24.01 -7.38
C GLU A 121 8.06 -23.33 -7.29
N MET A 122 9.05 -24.12 -6.90
CA MET A 122 10.43 -23.69 -6.78
C MET A 122 11.31 -24.80 -7.31
N GLU A 123 12.17 -24.47 -8.27
CA GLU A 123 13.22 -25.33 -8.80
C GLU A 123 14.55 -24.90 -8.19
N MET A 124 15.18 -25.80 -7.44
CA MET A 124 16.47 -25.62 -6.78
C MET A 124 17.63 -25.82 -7.78
N ALA A 125 17.48 -25.33 -9.00
CA ALA A 125 18.54 -25.24 -10.00
C ALA A 125 19.49 -24.06 -9.68
N GLU A 126 20.56 -23.91 -10.47
CA GLU A 126 21.37 -22.68 -10.46
C GLU A 126 21.20 -21.94 -11.81
N PRO A 127 20.55 -20.76 -11.84
CA PRO A 127 19.94 -20.06 -10.71
C PRO A 127 18.65 -20.74 -10.22
N LEU A 128 18.32 -20.54 -8.94
CA LEU A 128 17.07 -21.02 -8.35
C LEU A 128 15.92 -20.33 -9.06
N ARG A 129 14.92 -21.07 -9.54
CA ARG A 129 13.74 -20.54 -10.21
C ARG A 129 12.51 -20.73 -9.35
N TRP A 130 11.57 -19.80 -9.45
CA TRP A 130 10.35 -19.83 -8.67
C TRP A 130 9.18 -19.27 -9.45
N LYS A 131 7.99 -19.76 -9.13
CA LYS A 131 6.72 -19.23 -9.59
C LYS A 131 5.71 -19.31 -8.46
N VAL A 132 5.01 -18.22 -8.23
CA VAL A 132 4.03 -18.09 -7.15
C VAL A 132 2.72 -17.57 -7.70
N ARG A 133 1.64 -18.00 -7.04
CA ARG A 133 0.29 -17.50 -7.25
C ARG A 133 -0.36 -17.26 -5.90
N GLY A 134 -1.15 -16.22 -5.79
CA GLY A 134 -1.91 -15.94 -4.58
C GLY A 134 -3.15 -15.15 -4.90
N SER A 135 -4.13 -15.23 -4.01
CA SER A 135 -5.33 -14.42 -4.09
C SER A 135 -5.85 -14.04 -2.72
N LEU A 136 -6.49 -12.88 -2.65
CA LEU A 136 -7.21 -12.36 -1.50
C LEU A 136 -8.67 -12.22 -1.92
N ALA A 137 -9.59 -12.72 -1.11
CA ALA A 137 -11.02 -12.48 -1.30
C ALA A 137 -11.62 -11.91 -0.02
N SER A 138 -12.22 -10.72 -0.10
CA SER A 138 -12.91 -10.07 1.01
C SER A 138 -12.05 -9.91 2.26
N VAL A 139 -10.75 -9.62 2.11
CA VAL A 139 -9.84 -9.48 3.25
C VAL A 139 -10.00 -8.09 3.88
N PRO A 140 -10.24 -7.96 5.20
CA PRO A 140 -10.44 -6.65 5.82
C PRO A 140 -9.19 -5.76 5.80
N LEU A 141 -9.32 -4.53 5.31
CA LEU A 141 -8.24 -3.53 5.25
C LEU A 141 -7.79 -3.03 6.63
N ALA A 142 -8.65 -3.15 7.64
CA ALA A 142 -8.36 -2.75 9.03
C ALA A 142 -7.10 -3.42 9.61
N TRP A 143 -6.59 -4.47 8.96
CA TRP A 143 -5.33 -5.11 9.31
C TRP A 143 -4.11 -4.22 9.06
N LEU A 144 -4.14 -3.40 8.00
CA LEU A 144 -3.05 -2.49 7.66
C LEU A 144 -2.83 -1.44 8.76
N ASN A 145 -3.92 -1.03 9.43
CA ASN A 145 -3.89 -0.08 10.55
C ASN A 145 -3.08 -0.64 11.73
N ARG A 146 -3.19 -1.95 11.99
CA ARG A 146 -2.51 -2.61 13.11
C ARG A 146 -1.02 -2.82 12.88
N LEU A 147 -0.61 -2.96 11.61
CA LEU A 147 0.81 -3.01 11.24
C LEU A 147 1.46 -1.62 11.23
N LYS A 148 0.69 -0.55 11.49
CA LYS A 148 1.14 0.86 11.39
C LYS A 148 1.78 1.18 10.04
N LEU A 149 1.34 0.48 8.98
CA LEU A 149 1.82 0.71 7.61
C LEU A 149 1.19 1.97 7.01
N LEU A 150 0.07 2.42 7.56
CA LEU A 150 -0.65 3.61 7.14
C LEU A 150 -0.71 4.62 8.28
N LYS A 151 -0.62 5.89 7.93
CA LYS A 151 -0.74 7.01 8.88
C LYS A 151 -2.19 7.27 9.29
N LEU A 152 -3.13 6.98 8.39
CA LEU A 152 -4.56 7.16 8.62
C LEU A 152 -5.25 5.79 8.65
N PRO A 153 -6.20 5.56 9.56
CA PRO A 153 -6.97 4.32 9.59
C PRO A 153 -7.75 4.14 8.29
N VAL A 154 -7.68 2.93 7.72
CA VAL A 154 -8.50 2.51 6.57
C VAL A 154 -9.44 1.36 6.95
N SER A 155 -10.66 1.41 6.48
CA SER A 155 -11.67 0.35 6.56
C SER A 155 -12.14 -0.05 5.16
N GLY A 156 -12.83 -1.18 5.07
CA GLY A 156 -13.23 -1.81 3.80
C GLY A 156 -12.57 -3.17 3.60
N VAL A 157 -12.70 -3.71 2.40
CA VAL A 157 -12.17 -5.02 2.03
C VAL A 157 -11.36 -4.94 0.75
N ILE A 158 -10.35 -5.79 0.63
CA ILE A 158 -9.53 -5.95 -0.57
C ILE A 158 -9.74 -7.33 -1.19
N HIS A 159 -9.88 -7.34 -2.51
CA HIS A 159 -9.71 -8.52 -3.35
C HIS A 159 -8.44 -8.32 -4.17
N ALA A 160 -7.65 -9.37 -4.35
CA ALA A 160 -6.47 -9.30 -5.18
C ALA A 160 -6.15 -10.66 -5.80
N ASP A 161 -5.61 -10.65 -7.00
CA ASP A 161 -4.97 -11.78 -7.65
C ASP A 161 -3.52 -11.41 -7.95
N ILE A 162 -2.61 -12.30 -7.58
CA ILE A 162 -1.17 -12.09 -7.66
C ILE A 162 -0.56 -13.30 -8.36
N GLY A 163 0.26 -13.04 -9.38
CA GLY A 163 1.10 -14.03 -10.02
C GLY A 163 2.48 -13.46 -10.24
N ALA A 164 3.53 -14.22 -9.97
CA ALA A 164 4.89 -13.81 -10.27
C ALA A 164 5.79 -15.01 -10.52
N ASP A 165 6.80 -14.83 -11.36
CA ASP A 165 7.86 -15.81 -11.57
C ASP A 165 9.20 -15.10 -11.75
N GLY A 166 10.26 -15.84 -11.49
CA GLY A 166 11.61 -15.31 -11.56
C GLY A 166 12.66 -16.30 -11.09
N ASP A 167 13.82 -15.75 -10.74
CA ASP A 167 14.95 -16.50 -10.22
C ASP A 167 15.53 -15.85 -8.95
N SER A 168 16.67 -16.34 -8.49
CA SER A 168 17.34 -15.82 -7.29
C SER A 168 17.84 -14.37 -7.40
N ARG A 169 17.79 -13.77 -8.60
CA ARG A 169 18.30 -12.42 -8.88
C ARG A 169 17.21 -11.47 -9.35
N THR A 170 16.20 -11.99 -10.03
CA THR A 170 15.23 -11.17 -10.75
C THR A 170 13.79 -11.69 -10.61
N ILE A 171 12.83 -10.78 -10.65
CA ILE A 171 11.44 -11.09 -11.01
C ILE A 171 11.35 -10.97 -12.53
N ALA A 172 11.11 -12.08 -13.22
CA ALA A 172 11.02 -12.13 -14.67
C ALA A 172 9.66 -11.60 -15.16
N SER A 173 8.58 -12.01 -14.48
CA SER A 173 7.24 -11.50 -14.74
C SER A 173 6.42 -11.39 -13.46
N ALA A 174 5.51 -10.42 -13.42
CA ALA A 174 4.53 -10.32 -12.35
C ALA A 174 3.24 -9.67 -12.84
N THR A 175 2.12 -10.11 -12.28
CA THR A 175 0.79 -9.52 -12.47
C THR A 175 0.14 -9.37 -11.11
N VAL A 176 -0.37 -8.18 -10.81
CA VAL A 176 -1.21 -7.90 -9.64
C VAL A 176 -2.46 -7.21 -10.12
N GLU A 177 -3.61 -7.78 -9.83
CA GLU A 177 -4.91 -7.15 -10.01
C GLU A 177 -5.54 -7.02 -8.63
N ALA A 178 -5.75 -5.82 -8.14
CA ALA A 178 -6.37 -5.58 -6.84
C ALA A 178 -7.57 -4.65 -6.98
N SER A 179 -8.63 -4.96 -6.25
CA SER A 179 -9.85 -4.16 -6.21
C SER A 179 -10.32 -3.92 -4.78
N LEU A 180 -10.69 -2.69 -4.48
CA LEU A 180 -11.38 -2.29 -3.26
C LEU A 180 -12.75 -1.76 -3.69
N PRO A 181 -13.82 -2.57 -3.58
CA PRO A 181 -15.16 -2.16 -4.00
C PRO A 181 -15.64 -0.91 -3.26
N GLU A 182 -15.42 -0.89 -1.95
CA GLU A 182 -15.68 0.22 -1.05
C GLU A 182 -14.55 0.27 -0.01
N ALA A 183 -14.07 1.48 0.27
CA ALA A 183 -13.09 1.74 1.32
C ALA A 183 -13.34 3.11 1.94
N GLU A 184 -13.00 3.25 3.21
CA GLU A 184 -13.13 4.50 3.93
C GLU A 184 -11.85 4.77 4.70
N ILE A 185 -11.36 6.00 4.67
CA ILE A 185 -10.26 6.44 5.53
C ILE A 185 -10.84 7.48 6.45
N GLU A 186 -10.66 7.20 7.73
CA GLU A 186 -11.05 8.10 8.79
C GLU A 186 -10.00 9.21 8.89
N LEU A 187 -10.49 10.43 8.94
CA LEU A 187 -9.70 11.64 9.12
C LEU A 187 -9.79 12.03 10.59
N GLU A 188 -8.64 12.23 11.23
CA GLU A 188 -8.59 12.77 12.60
C GLU A 188 -8.87 14.28 12.56
N VAL A 189 -10.14 14.66 12.38
CA VAL A 189 -10.61 16.05 12.39
C VAL A 189 -11.67 16.25 13.47
N GLU A 190 -11.73 17.45 14.07
CA GLU A 190 -12.72 17.79 15.11
C GLU A 190 -14.15 17.99 14.56
N ASP A 191 -14.29 18.09 13.23
CA ASP A 191 -15.55 18.34 12.54
C ASP A 191 -16.11 17.05 11.91
N ASP A 192 -17.30 16.65 12.36
CA ASP A 192 -17.98 15.42 11.92
C ASP A 192 -18.29 15.42 10.41
N GLU A 193 -18.45 16.60 9.77
CA GLU A 193 -18.79 16.69 8.34
C GLU A 193 -17.67 16.23 7.40
N PHE A 194 -16.41 16.27 7.85
CA PHE A 194 -15.23 15.84 7.09
C PHE A 194 -14.48 14.66 7.76
N SER A 195 -15.19 13.89 8.57
CA SER A 195 -14.62 12.79 9.36
C SER A 195 -14.09 11.62 8.52
N SER A 196 -14.46 11.50 7.24
CA SER A 196 -13.94 10.43 6.40
C SER A 196 -13.95 10.71 4.89
N ILE A 197 -13.13 9.94 4.18
CA ILE A 197 -13.09 9.90 2.71
C ILE A 197 -13.57 8.52 2.27
N HIS A 198 -14.64 8.49 1.47
CA HIS A 198 -15.18 7.25 0.91
C HIS A 198 -14.74 7.06 -0.53
N TRP A 199 -14.02 5.96 -0.78
CA TRP A 199 -13.67 5.47 -2.11
C TRP A 199 -14.55 4.31 -2.52
N SER A 200 -14.83 4.24 -3.80
CA SER A 200 -15.51 3.13 -4.44
C SER A 200 -14.87 2.79 -5.78
N ASP A 201 -15.13 1.58 -6.27
CA ASP A 201 -14.63 1.07 -7.55
C ASP A 201 -13.12 1.25 -7.71
N THR A 202 -12.35 1.05 -6.64
CA THR A 202 -10.90 1.25 -6.70
C THR A 202 -10.26 0.02 -7.33
N LEU A 203 -9.43 0.24 -8.35
CA LEU A 203 -8.73 -0.78 -9.10
C LEU A 203 -7.24 -0.42 -9.20
N LEU A 204 -6.39 -1.43 -9.04
CA LEU A 204 -4.95 -1.37 -9.24
C LEU A 204 -4.53 -2.57 -10.09
N SER A 205 -4.00 -2.30 -11.28
CA SER A 205 -3.37 -3.30 -12.14
C SER A 205 -1.87 -3.00 -12.21
N LEU A 206 -1.03 -3.98 -11.92
CA LEU A 206 0.42 -3.92 -12.06
C LEU A 206 0.89 -5.07 -12.92
N ARG A 207 1.71 -4.77 -13.93
CA ARG A 207 2.32 -5.77 -14.81
C ARG A 207 3.80 -5.51 -15.01
N LEU A 208 4.62 -6.46 -14.59
CA LEU A 208 6.05 -6.52 -14.87
C LEU A 208 6.31 -7.50 -16.01
N ALA A 209 6.93 -7.00 -17.07
CA ALA A 209 7.46 -7.80 -18.17
C ALA A 209 8.66 -7.08 -18.78
N ASP A 210 9.66 -7.82 -19.26
CA ASP A 210 10.85 -7.25 -19.92
C ASP A 210 11.56 -6.17 -19.08
N ALA A 211 11.64 -6.40 -17.77
CA ALA A 211 12.17 -5.44 -16.78
C ALA A 211 11.46 -4.06 -16.77
N GLN A 212 10.22 -3.98 -17.25
CA GLN A 212 9.39 -2.78 -17.18
C GLN A 212 8.13 -3.07 -16.37
N LEU A 213 7.94 -2.32 -15.28
CA LEU A 213 6.71 -2.34 -14.51
C LEU A 213 5.77 -1.26 -15.06
N ASN A 214 4.61 -1.69 -15.56
CA ASN A 214 3.51 -0.80 -15.90
C ASN A 214 2.45 -0.91 -14.81
N GLY A 215 1.90 0.22 -14.39
CA GLY A 215 0.85 0.30 -13.38
C GLY A 215 -0.30 1.17 -13.84
N GLU A 216 -1.52 0.72 -13.56
CA GLU A 216 -2.75 1.48 -13.76
C GLU A 216 -3.51 1.51 -12.45
N PHE A 217 -3.97 2.70 -12.07
CA PHE A 217 -4.77 2.91 -10.87
C PHE A 217 -6.01 3.73 -11.24
N SER A 218 -7.16 3.34 -10.72
CA SER A 218 -8.37 4.15 -10.83
C SER A 218 -9.20 4.05 -9.56
N THR A 219 -9.84 5.14 -9.17
CA THR A 219 -10.77 5.16 -8.04
C THR A 219 -11.85 6.21 -8.26
N ARG A 220 -13.02 5.97 -7.69
CA ARG A 220 -14.09 6.96 -7.55
C ARG A 220 -14.29 7.28 -6.08
N MET A 221 -14.86 8.44 -5.81
CA MET A 221 -15.25 8.84 -4.46
C MET A 221 -16.74 9.17 -4.43
N LYS A 222 -17.36 9.00 -3.27
CA LYS A 222 -18.79 9.29 -3.05
C LYS A 222 -19.17 10.73 -3.41
N ASN A 223 -18.24 11.68 -3.25
CA ASN A 223 -18.43 13.09 -3.60
C ASN A 223 -18.35 13.36 -5.13
N GLY A 224 -18.24 12.32 -5.97
CA GLY A 224 -18.17 12.41 -7.43
C GLY A 224 -16.76 12.63 -7.99
N SER A 225 -15.72 12.65 -7.15
CA SER A 225 -14.33 12.73 -7.60
C SER A 225 -13.90 11.43 -8.28
N GLN A 226 -13.06 11.56 -9.30
CA GLN A 226 -12.45 10.42 -9.98
C GLN A 226 -10.96 10.67 -10.17
N VAL A 227 -10.18 9.64 -9.88
CA VAL A 227 -8.72 9.67 -10.07
C VAL A 227 -8.35 8.52 -10.98
N ARG A 228 -7.52 8.79 -11.98
CA ARG A 228 -6.85 7.75 -12.77
C ARG A 228 -5.36 8.05 -12.84
N ALA A 229 -4.53 7.03 -12.71
CA ALA A 229 -3.10 7.17 -12.87
C ALA A 229 -2.55 6.02 -13.71
N THR A 230 -1.53 6.33 -14.51
CA THR A 230 -0.75 5.35 -15.25
C THR A 230 0.72 5.62 -14.99
N ALA A 231 1.52 4.58 -14.75
CA ALA A 231 2.96 4.71 -14.52
C ALA A 231 3.73 3.62 -15.25
N ALA A 232 4.93 3.95 -15.71
CA ALA A 232 5.91 3.04 -16.29
C ALA A 232 7.27 3.25 -15.61
N ILE A 233 7.84 2.16 -15.11
CA ILE A 233 9.10 2.12 -14.37
C ILE A 233 10.02 1.10 -15.04
N PRO A 234 10.91 1.54 -15.95
CA PRO A 234 11.89 0.65 -16.58
C PRO A 234 13.02 0.27 -15.61
N GLY A 235 13.58 -0.92 -15.81
CA GLY A 235 14.62 -1.50 -14.97
C GLY A 235 14.12 -2.13 -13.66
N MET A 236 12.81 -2.34 -13.52
CA MET A 236 12.21 -3.00 -12.36
C MET A 236 12.45 -4.51 -12.38
N GLY A 237 12.52 -5.12 -11.21
CA GLY A 237 12.60 -6.58 -11.04
C GLY A 237 13.98 -7.12 -10.70
N ASP A 238 15.05 -6.33 -10.82
CA ASP A 238 16.41 -6.71 -10.40
C ASP A 238 16.65 -6.38 -8.91
N PHE A 239 16.87 -7.41 -8.10
CA PHE A 239 17.08 -7.24 -6.65
C PHE A 239 18.39 -6.53 -6.28
N ALA A 240 19.37 -6.50 -7.19
CA ALA A 240 20.61 -5.76 -6.97
C ALA A 240 20.45 -4.24 -7.17
N ARG A 241 19.35 -3.81 -7.82
CA ARG A 241 19.10 -2.42 -8.16
C ARG A 241 18.12 -1.79 -7.15
N PRO A 242 18.48 -0.69 -6.48
CA PRO A 242 17.59 -0.05 -5.54
C PRO A 242 16.44 0.63 -6.30
N ALA A 243 15.20 0.23 -5.98
CA ALA A 243 14.00 0.64 -6.71
C ALA A 243 13.81 2.17 -6.74
N ASN A 244 14.21 2.89 -5.68
CA ASN A 244 14.11 4.34 -5.60
C ASN A 244 14.88 5.09 -6.70
N SER A 245 15.96 4.51 -7.23
CA SER A 245 16.76 5.13 -8.30
C SER A 245 16.17 4.93 -9.70
N LEU A 246 15.14 4.08 -9.83
CA LEU A 246 14.57 3.74 -11.13
C LEU A 246 13.79 4.92 -11.70
N PRO A 247 13.88 5.15 -13.03
CA PRO A 247 13.11 6.20 -13.68
C PRO A 247 11.61 5.97 -13.49
N LEU A 248 10.86 7.06 -13.29
CA LEU A 248 9.40 7.03 -13.24
C LEU A 248 8.88 7.92 -14.36
N THR A 249 7.95 7.39 -15.15
CA THR A 249 7.15 8.18 -16.10
C THR A 249 5.69 7.84 -15.93
N GLY A 250 4.79 8.80 -16.07
CA GLY A 250 3.37 8.52 -15.88
C GLY A 250 2.46 9.71 -16.10
N ARG A 251 1.18 9.48 -15.85
CA ARG A 251 0.12 10.48 -15.95
C ARG A 251 -0.85 10.31 -14.79
N LEU A 252 -1.37 11.42 -14.29
CA LEU A 252 -2.39 11.48 -13.25
C LEU A 252 -3.53 12.38 -13.73
N ASP A 253 -4.70 11.79 -13.90
CA ASP A 253 -5.94 12.49 -14.22
C ASP A 253 -6.77 12.67 -12.96
N LEU A 254 -7.19 13.91 -12.74
CA LEU A 254 -8.18 14.28 -11.74
C LEU A 254 -9.41 14.77 -12.48
N ASN A 255 -10.56 14.11 -12.29
CA ASN A 255 -11.83 14.55 -12.88
C ASN A 255 -12.83 14.83 -11.77
N ASN A 256 -13.43 16.02 -11.81
CA ASN A 256 -14.37 16.52 -10.81
C ASN A 256 -13.85 16.33 -9.38
N PHE A 257 -12.53 16.45 -9.19
CA PHE A 257 -11.87 16.12 -7.96
C PHE A 257 -12.11 17.19 -6.92
N ASP A 258 -12.71 16.83 -5.79
CA ASP A 258 -12.99 17.74 -4.69
C ASP A 258 -11.71 18.00 -3.89
N ILE A 259 -11.23 19.25 -3.90
CA ILE A 259 -10.01 19.61 -3.19
C ILE A 259 -10.18 19.74 -1.68
N ALA A 260 -11.41 19.67 -1.17
CA ALA A 260 -11.68 19.67 0.27
C ALA A 260 -10.99 18.50 0.99
N VAL A 261 -10.65 17.43 0.28
CA VAL A 261 -9.84 16.32 0.80
C VAL A 261 -8.46 16.77 1.29
N LEU A 262 -7.92 17.88 0.77
CA LEU A 262 -6.62 18.40 1.18
C LEU A 262 -6.64 19.04 2.57
N SER A 263 -7.82 19.38 3.10
CA SER A 263 -7.98 19.88 4.48
C SER A 263 -7.43 18.89 5.52
N ALA A 264 -7.48 17.59 5.23
CA ALA A 264 -6.88 16.55 6.06
C ALA A 264 -5.35 16.68 6.20
N VAL A 265 -4.69 17.31 5.21
CA VAL A 265 -3.23 17.48 5.17
C VAL A 265 -2.83 18.87 5.64
N THR A 266 -3.64 19.89 5.37
CA THR A 266 -3.37 21.30 5.73
C THR A 266 -3.81 21.66 7.15
N GLY A 267 -4.67 20.86 7.77
CA GLY A 267 -5.30 21.14 9.07
C GLY A 267 -6.38 22.22 8.99
N TYR A 268 -7.08 22.47 10.11
CA TYR A 268 -8.25 23.36 10.20
C TYR A 268 -7.97 24.85 9.94
N GLY A 269 -6.72 25.24 9.74
CA GLY A 269 -6.34 26.63 9.45
C GLY A 269 -6.63 27.04 8.00
N VAL A 270 -6.68 26.08 7.07
CA VAL A 270 -6.83 26.32 5.63
C VAL A 270 -7.68 25.22 5.02
N GLU A 271 -8.88 25.58 4.58
CA GLU A 271 -9.86 24.67 4.00
C GLU A 271 -10.05 24.99 2.51
N PRO A 272 -9.32 24.33 1.61
CA PRO A 272 -9.51 24.50 0.18
C PRO A 272 -10.88 23.93 -0.25
N THR A 273 -11.61 24.68 -1.07
CA THR A 273 -12.89 24.26 -1.64
C THR A 273 -12.87 24.39 -3.15
N GLY A 274 -13.66 23.55 -3.84
CA GLY A 274 -13.80 23.59 -5.28
C GLY A 274 -13.44 22.27 -5.95
N ARG A 275 -13.56 22.27 -7.28
CA ARG A 275 -13.41 21.08 -8.11
C ARG A 275 -12.27 21.23 -9.09
N VAL A 276 -11.45 20.20 -9.22
CA VAL A 276 -10.31 20.16 -10.13
C VAL A 276 -10.57 19.20 -11.27
N ASN A 277 -10.36 19.69 -12.49
CA ASN A 277 -10.14 18.89 -13.68
C ASN A 277 -8.71 19.14 -14.15
N SER A 278 -7.87 18.10 -14.13
CA SER A 278 -6.45 18.24 -14.44
C SER A 278 -5.87 16.95 -15.03
N SER A 279 -4.88 17.12 -15.89
CA SER A 279 -4.02 16.05 -16.38
C SER A 279 -2.58 16.43 -16.08
N LEU A 280 -1.97 15.71 -15.14
CA LEU A 280 -0.62 15.93 -14.67
C LEU A 280 0.30 14.85 -15.22
N VAL A 281 1.54 15.21 -15.51
CA VAL A 281 2.61 14.30 -15.94
C VAL A 281 3.51 14.01 -14.75
N LEU A 282 3.78 12.71 -14.53
CA LEU A 282 4.70 12.20 -13.53
C LEU A 282 6.05 11.91 -14.20
N GLY A 283 7.12 12.37 -13.57
CA GLY A 283 8.49 12.15 -14.04
C GLY A 283 9.49 11.96 -12.89
N GLY A 284 10.76 11.81 -13.24
CA GLY A 284 11.85 11.75 -12.27
C GLY A 284 12.23 10.32 -11.94
N THR A 285 12.40 10.02 -10.66
CA THR A 285 12.69 8.66 -10.18
C THR A 285 11.62 8.23 -9.17
N LEU A 286 11.59 6.94 -8.83
CA LEU A 286 10.69 6.45 -7.77
C LEU A 286 10.99 7.06 -6.38
N GLY A 287 12.24 7.43 -6.12
CA GLY A 287 12.66 8.05 -4.86
C GLY A 287 12.40 9.55 -4.82
N GLU A 288 12.48 10.21 -5.96
CA GLU A 288 12.26 11.64 -6.13
C GLU A 288 11.33 11.89 -7.33
N PRO A 289 10.02 11.63 -7.17
CA PRO A 289 9.06 11.88 -8.24
C PRO A 289 8.78 13.38 -8.35
N HIS A 290 8.68 13.88 -9.59
CA HIS A 290 8.19 15.23 -9.86
C HIS A 290 6.87 15.17 -10.63
N ILE A 291 6.02 16.17 -10.39
CA ILE A 291 4.72 16.32 -11.03
C ILE A 291 4.71 17.65 -11.76
N SER A 292 4.27 17.66 -13.01
CA SER A 292 4.12 18.88 -13.81
C SER A 292 2.80 18.85 -14.58
N GLY A 293 2.21 20.02 -14.80
CA GLY A 293 0.97 20.15 -15.57
C GLY A 293 0.14 21.35 -15.13
N ASP A 294 -0.93 21.60 -15.88
CA ASP A 294 -1.86 22.68 -15.61
C ASP A 294 -3.14 22.12 -14.99
N GLY A 295 -3.61 22.74 -13.91
CA GLY A 295 -4.89 22.42 -13.28
C GLY A 295 -5.74 23.67 -13.16
N ARG A 296 -7.04 23.55 -13.45
CA ARG A 296 -8.02 24.62 -13.18
C ARG A 296 -8.89 24.19 -12.02
N ILE A 297 -9.06 25.09 -11.06
CA ILE A 297 -10.01 24.92 -9.96
C ILE A 297 -11.30 25.68 -10.33
N GLU A 298 -12.42 24.97 -10.36
CA GLU A 298 -13.75 25.51 -10.58
C GLU A 298 -14.48 25.64 -9.25
N GLY A 299 -15.15 26.78 -9.03
CA GLY A 299 -15.71 27.11 -7.71
C GLY A 299 -14.62 27.18 -6.62
N GLY A 300 -13.38 27.48 -7.03
CA GLY A 300 -12.21 27.47 -6.17
C GLY A 300 -12.27 28.55 -5.11
N GLY A 301 -12.27 28.11 -3.86
CA GLY A 301 -12.17 28.97 -2.69
C GLY A 301 -11.21 28.43 -1.66
N ILE A 302 -10.88 29.27 -0.68
CA ILE A 302 -10.12 28.85 0.50
C ILE A 302 -10.83 29.45 1.71
N ALA A 303 -11.50 28.63 2.50
CA ALA A 303 -12.00 29.05 3.79
C ALA A 303 -10.82 29.15 4.77
N LEU A 304 -10.82 30.24 5.53
CA LEU A 304 -9.84 30.52 6.57
C LEU A 304 -10.62 30.72 7.87
N PRO A 305 -11.00 29.64 8.57
CA PRO A 305 -11.94 29.70 9.70
C PRO A 305 -11.46 30.62 10.81
N TYR A 306 -10.16 30.59 11.14
CA TYR A 306 -9.57 31.47 12.15
C TYR A 306 -9.59 32.96 11.79
N GLN A 307 -9.76 33.28 10.51
CA GLN A 307 -9.94 34.65 10.04
C GLN A 307 -11.43 34.96 9.76
N GLY A 308 -12.34 33.98 9.81
CA GLY A 308 -13.74 34.17 9.46
C GLY A 308 -13.97 34.64 8.02
N ILE A 309 -13.04 34.35 7.11
CA ILE A 309 -13.12 34.75 5.70
C ILE A 309 -13.10 33.54 4.78
N THR A 310 -13.65 33.75 3.59
CA THR A 310 -13.52 32.82 2.47
C THR A 310 -12.90 33.57 1.30
N LEU A 311 -11.78 33.04 0.81
CA LEU A 311 -11.20 33.46 -0.45
C LEU A 311 -12.03 32.87 -1.57
N GLU A 312 -12.40 33.68 -2.54
CA GLU A 312 -13.18 33.31 -3.72
C GLU A 312 -12.37 33.58 -4.98
N ASN A 313 -12.80 33.02 -6.11
CA ASN A 313 -12.18 33.21 -7.42
C ASN A 313 -10.66 32.96 -7.41
N VAL A 314 -10.24 31.96 -6.63
CA VAL A 314 -8.82 31.64 -6.46
C VAL A 314 -8.29 31.04 -7.76
N SER A 315 -7.27 31.67 -8.31
CA SER A 315 -6.55 31.19 -9.50
C SER A 315 -5.06 31.18 -9.20
N THR A 316 -4.42 30.02 -9.40
CA THR A 316 -3.02 29.80 -9.07
C THR A 316 -2.31 29.13 -10.24
N SER A 317 -1.12 29.62 -10.58
CA SER A 317 -0.18 28.98 -11.50
C SER A 317 1.13 28.72 -10.76
N ILE A 318 1.59 27.48 -10.80
CA ILE A 318 2.85 27.05 -10.19
C ILE A 318 3.70 26.42 -11.27
N VAL A 319 4.90 26.97 -11.48
CA VAL A 319 5.91 26.39 -12.37
C VAL A 319 7.09 25.99 -11.50
N ALA A 320 7.18 24.70 -11.19
CA ALA A 320 8.25 24.12 -10.38
C ALA A 320 9.29 23.42 -11.27
N GLY A 321 10.56 23.53 -10.88
CA GLY A 321 11.71 22.86 -11.50
C GLY A 321 12.72 22.44 -10.44
N GLU A 322 13.89 21.97 -10.86
CA GLU A 322 14.90 21.36 -9.99
C GLU A 322 15.40 22.29 -8.88
N ASP A 323 15.57 23.58 -9.19
CA ASP A 323 16.15 24.56 -8.26
C ASP A 323 15.11 25.49 -7.58
N GLY A 324 13.82 25.33 -7.87
CA GLY A 324 12.81 26.23 -7.31
C GLY A 324 11.45 26.20 -7.97
N ALA A 325 10.58 27.14 -7.58
CA ALA A 325 9.27 27.31 -8.16
C ALA A 325 8.89 28.79 -8.33
N LYS A 326 8.12 29.09 -9.38
CA LYS A 326 7.45 30.38 -9.54
C LYS A 326 5.97 30.22 -9.27
N ILE A 327 5.40 31.13 -8.49
CA ILE A 327 4.01 31.09 -8.08
C ILE A 327 3.36 32.42 -8.46
N VAL A 328 2.22 32.34 -9.14
CA VAL A 328 1.32 33.47 -9.36
C VAL A 328 -0.05 33.07 -8.86
N CYS A 329 -0.63 33.86 -7.96
CA CYS A 329 -1.94 33.61 -7.37
C CYS A 329 -2.78 34.88 -7.38
N ARG A 330 -4.08 34.74 -7.64
CA ARG A 330 -5.08 35.80 -7.49
C ARG A 330 -6.28 35.25 -6.75
N ALA A 331 -6.84 36.04 -5.84
CA ALA A 331 -8.04 35.71 -5.07
C ALA A 331 -8.85 36.96 -4.74
N THR A 332 -10.12 36.79 -4.40
CA THR A 332 -11.00 37.84 -3.87
C THR A 332 -11.45 37.48 -2.45
N SER A 333 -11.66 38.47 -1.59
CA SER A 333 -12.24 38.26 -0.24
C SER A 333 -13.13 39.45 0.10
N GLY A 334 -14.43 39.18 0.32
CA GLY A 334 -15.44 40.21 0.41
C GLY A 334 -15.43 41.14 -0.83
N PRO A 335 -15.44 42.47 -0.67
CA PRO A 335 -15.42 43.41 -1.79
C PRO A 335 -14.03 43.67 -2.40
N GLY A 336 -12.99 42.97 -1.93
CA GLY A 336 -11.60 43.26 -2.30
C GLY A 336 -10.88 42.12 -3.01
N GLU A 337 -9.73 42.44 -3.57
CA GLU A 337 -8.90 41.51 -4.35
C GLU A 337 -7.47 41.45 -3.82
N LEU A 338 -6.81 40.33 -4.08
CA LEU A 338 -5.43 40.03 -3.74
C LEU A 338 -4.73 39.39 -4.94
N ASN A 339 -3.50 39.81 -5.20
CA ASN A 339 -2.58 39.19 -6.13
C ASN A 339 -1.28 38.89 -5.37
N ALA A 340 -0.75 37.69 -5.57
CA ALA A 340 0.51 37.26 -5.00
C ALA A 340 1.40 36.71 -6.12
N GLU A 341 2.66 37.16 -6.16
CA GLU A 341 3.68 36.70 -7.09
C GLU A 341 4.92 36.34 -6.30
N GLY A 342 5.43 35.12 -6.46
CA GLY A 342 6.55 34.65 -5.68
C GLY A 342 7.51 33.75 -6.44
N THR A 343 8.74 33.73 -5.95
CA THR A 343 9.79 32.82 -6.41
C THR A 343 10.38 32.11 -5.22
N ILE A 344 10.39 30.79 -5.28
CA ILE A 344 10.97 29.89 -4.30
C ILE A 344 12.25 29.31 -4.91
N ARG A 345 13.30 29.18 -4.10
CA ARG A 345 14.55 28.49 -4.41
C ARG A 345 14.76 27.37 -3.41
N TYR A 346 15.09 26.19 -3.93
CA TYR A 346 15.43 25.02 -3.11
C TYR A 346 16.94 25.07 -2.84
N GLY A 347 17.35 25.12 -1.58
CA GLY A 347 18.76 25.20 -1.19
C GLY A 347 19.11 24.19 -0.09
N HIS A 348 20.40 23.93 0.09
CA HIS A 348 20.90 23.00 1.12
C HIS A 348 20.55 23.40 2.56
N ALA A 349 20.23 24.69 2.80
CA ALA A 349 19.85 25.22 4.10
C ALA A 349 18.32 25.26 4.32
N GLY A 350 17.52 24.87 3.32
CA GLY A 350 16.06 24.95 3.34
C GLY A 350 15.50 25.65 2.09
N VAL A 351 14.25 26.06 2.20
CA VAL A 351 13.52 26.73 1.12
C VAL A 351 13.62 28.24 1.34
N GLU A 352 14.27 28.95 0.41
CA GLU A 352 14.32 30.42 0.42
C GLU A 352 13.31 30.98 -0.58
N GLY A 353 12.61 32.07 -0.24
CA GLY A 353 11.59 32.61 -1.10
C GLY A 353 11.36 34.11 -0.98
N GLU A 354 10.97 34.72 -2.09
CA GLU A 354 10.36 36.05 -2.10
C GLU A 354 8.91 35.92 -2.53
N LEU A 355 7.97 36.49 -1.76
CA LEU A 355 6.55 36.54 -2.10
C LEU A 355 6.04 37.97 -1.99
N LYS A 356 5.66 38.54 -3.12
CA LYS A 356 5.07 39.87 -3.21
C LYS A 356 3.57 39.78 -3.22
N VAL A 357 2.92 40.42 -2.25
CA VAL A 357 1.47 40.40 -2.07
C VAL A 357 0.93 41.81 -2.20
N ARG A 358 0.01 42.00 -3.15
CA ARG A 358 -0.68 43.25 -3.44
C ARG A 358 -2.17 43.07 -3.42
N GLY A 359 -2.91 43.99 -2.84
CA GLY A 359 -4.36 43.90 -2.83
C GLY A 359 -5.03 45.23 -2.63
N LYS A 360 -6.35 45.24 -2.78
CA LYS A 360 -7.18 46.43 -2.63
C LYS A 360 -8.44 46.10 -1.87
N ASN A 361 -8.67 46.81 -0.76
CA ASN A 361 -9.86 46.68 0.09
C ASN A 361 -10.18 45.22 0.48
N PHE A 362 -9.13 44.40 0.60
CA PHE A 362 -9.20 42.97 0.83
C PHE A 362 -9.65 42.69 2.27
N LEU A 363 -10.68 41.87 2.44
CA LEU A 363 -11.15 41.46 3.75
C LEU A 363 -10.19 40.41 4.32
N LEU A 364 -9.40 40.79 5.33
CA LEU A 364 -8.38 39.96 5.95
C LEU A 364 -8.91 39.16 7.14
N VAL A 365 -9.82 39.76 7.92
CA VAL A 365 -10.49 39.11 9.05
C VAL A 365 -11.94 39.58 9.13
N ASN A 366 -12.84 38.66 9.44
CA ASN A 366 -14.26 38.91 9.63
C ASN A 366 -14.82 38.00 10.72
N LEU A 367 -14.54 38.35 11.98
CA LEU A 367 -15.03 37.66 13.16
C LEU A 367 -16.14 38.49 13.84
N PRO A 368 -16.99 37.89 14.71
CA PRO A 368 -18.02 38.62 15.43
C PRO A 368 -17.49 39.85 16.21
N GLU A 369 -16.27 39.76 16.71
CA GLU A 369 -15.63 40.80 17.53
C GLU A 369 -14.99 41.91 16.69
N TYR A 370 -14.50 41.61 15.48
CA TYR A 370 -13.83 42.58 14.62
C TYR A 370 -13.78 42.19 13.14
N THR A 371 -13.84 43.22 12.29
CA THR A 371 -13.67 43.12 10.84
C THR A 371 -12.48 43.98 10.39
N LEU A 372 -11.55 43.40 9.64
CA LEU A 372 -10.34 44.07 9.16
C LEU A 372 -10.27 44.02 7.63
N ARG A 373 -10.17 45.20 7.00
CA ARG A 373 -9.91 45.35 5.57
C ARG A 373 -8.57 46.03 5.34
N VAL A 374 -7.82 45.54 4.37
CA VAL A 374 -6.45 45.98 4.09
C VAL A 374 -6.25 46.24 2.60
N THR A 375 -5.28 47.10 2.29
CA THR A 375 -4.77 47.33 0.93
C THR A 375 -3.26 47.08 0.99
N PRO A 376 -2.82 45.81 0.95
CA PRO A 376 -1.43 45.47 1.16
C PRO A 376 -0.59 45.80 -0.08
N ASP A 377 0.65 46.22 0.13
CA ASP A 377 1.76 46.15 -0.82
C ASP A 377 2.99 45.71 -0.01
N VAL A 378 3.12 44.39 0.17
CA VAL A 378 4.09 43.78 1.09
C VAL A 378 4.96 42.80 0.31
N LEU A 379 6.25 42.78 0.64
CA LEU A 379 7.21 41.78 0.16
C LEU A 379 7.64 40.93 1.36
N PHE A 380 7.34 39.65 1.31
CA PHE A 380 7.84 38.66 2.27
C PHE A 380 9.13 38.04 1.73
N ARG A 381 10.08 37.83 2.65
CA ARG A 381 11.32 37.08 2.42
C ARG A 381 11.44 36.04 3.51
N PHE A 382 11.69 34.79 3.14
CA PHE A 382 11.87 33.69 4.07
C PHE A 382 12.97 32.76 3.61
#